data_AF-A0A1S3D4F3-F1
#
_entry.id   AF-A0A1S3D4F3-F1
#
_cell.length_a   1.000
_cell.length_b   1.000
_cell.length_c   1.000
_cell.angle_alpha   90.00
_cell.angle_beta   90.00
_cell.angle_gamma   90.00
#
_symmetry.space_group_name_H-M   'P 1'
#
loop_
_entity.id
_entity.type
_entity.pdbx_description
1 polymer ?
#
loop_
_entity_poly.entity_id
_entity_poly.type
_entity_poly.pdbx_seq_one_letter_code
_entity_poly.pdbx_strand_id
1 'polypeptide(L)'
;MAEEAGKESSREKLLFYTTAFFILLAIFSLFGFLFLVPFVIEPACTTIMREFDEVPATCETIQVENLRGASNCSWTSCREGCTREIYECTQITVSYKVSVNTSVQSTITAQSLRLYNRFRRAVLGEDDVLLPSFEDNFLETPAIPEGNSSEWDFVGAKFFPNVKGCGYPPYLNCSIFHKKYAVVGKQYPCYYSTVEPALVIVPIG
;
A
#
# COMPACT_ATOMS: atom_id res chain seq x y z
N MET A 1 28.40 -4.03 71.51
CA MET A 1 28.99 -3.80 70.17
C MET A 1 28.95 -5.09 69.32
N ALA A 2 27.81 -5.77 69.22
CA ALA A 2 27.69 -7.04 68.47
C ALA A 2 26.40 -7.14 67.65
N GLU A 3 25.71 -6.02 67.40
CA GLU A 3 24.45 -5.97 66.63
C GLU A 3 24.61 -5.29 65.25
N GLU A 4 25.81 -4.79 64.93
CA GLU A 4 26.06 -4.04 63.68
C GLU A 4 26.49 -4.99 62.52
N ALA A 5 27.10 -6.15 62.82
CA ALA A 5 27.72 -7.01 61.79
C ALA A 5 26.74 -7.84 60.93
N GLY A 6 25.52 -8.11 61.41
CA GLY A 6 24.48 -8.83 60.63
C GLY A 6 23.62 -7.93 59.75
N LYS A 7 23.66 -6.62 60.00
CA LYS A 7 22.77 -5.62 59.39
C LYS A 7 23.35 -5.06 58.08
N GLU A 8 24.68 -4.92 58.00
CA GLU A 8 25.37 -4.49 56.78
C GLU A 8 25.21 -5.51 55.63
N SER A 9 25.44 -6.81 55.88
CA SER A 9 25.26 -7.86 54.86
C SER A 9 23.81 -7.94 54.31
N SER A 10 22.82 -7.66 55.15
CA SER A 10 21.40 -7.73 54.78
C SER A 10 20.94 -6.49 54.00
N ARG A 11 21.51 -5.31 54.32
CA ARG A 11 21.26 -4.07 53.58
C ARG A 11 21.90 -4.07 52.20
N GLU A 12 23.11 -4.59 52.08
CA GLU A 12 23.79 -4.73 50.78
C GLU A 12 23.06 -5.72 49.87
N LYS A 13 22.61 -6.86 50.42
CA LYS A 13 21.75 -7.80 49.68
C LYS A 13 20.44 -7.15 49.25
N LEU A 14 19.79 -6.38 50.12
CA LEU A 14 18.55 -5.66 49.78
C LEU A 14 18.79 -4.60 48.69
N LEU A 15 19.88 -3.83 48.77
CA LEU A 15 20.27 -2.87 47.74
C LEU A 15 20.57 -3.56 46.41
N PHE A 16 21.25 -4.71 46.44
CA PHE A 16 21.54 -5.48 45.23
C PHE A 16 20.26 -6.04 44.59
N TYR A 17 19.36 -6.63 45.38
CA TYR A 17 18.11 -7.18 44.84
C TYR A 17 17.14 -6.09 44.36
N THR A 18 17.07 -4.95 45.03
CA THR A 18 16.23 -3.83 44.59
C THR A 18 16.75 -3.19 43.31
N THR A 19 18.07 -2.94 43.21
CA THR A 19 18.68 -2.44 41.96
C THR A 19 18.53 -3.44 40.80
N ALA A 20 18.76 -4.73 41.03
CA ALA A 20 18.52 -5.77 40.02
C ALA A 20 17.06 -5.82 39.57
N PHE A 21 16.10 -5.70 40.50
CA PHE A 21 14.68 -5.66 40.18
C PHE A 21 14.30 -4.44 39.33
N PHE A 22 14.77 -3.23 39.68
CA PHE A 22 14.51 -2.04 38.88
C PHE A 22 15.14 -2.11 37.48
N ILE A 23 16.33 -2.69 37.35
CA ILE A 23 16.97 -2.91 36.05
C ILE A 23 16.14 -3.89 35.22
N LEU A 24 15.70 -5.02 35.80
CA LEU A 24 14.83 -5.96 35.10
C LEU A 24 13.51 -5.31 34.69
N LEU A 25 12.86 -4.54 35.56
CA LEU A 25 11.65 -3.80 35.21
C LEU A 25 11.88 -2.80 34.07
N ALA A 26 13.00 -2.08 34.08
CA ALA A 26 13.34 -1.14 33.02
C ALA A 26 13.55 -1.84 31.68
N ILE A 27 14.24 -2.99 31.67
CA ILE A 27 14.45 -3.80 30.47
C ILE A 27 13.12 -4.35 29.95
N PHE A 28 12.28 -4.94 30.81
CA PHE A 28 10.95 -5.44 30.41
C PHE A 28 10.06 -4.32 29.87
N SER A 29 10.09 -3.14 30.50
CA SER A 29 9.36 -1.97 30.02
C SER A 29 9.87 -1.49 28.66
N LEU A 30 11.20 -1.38 28.47
CA LEU A 30 11.81 -0.99 27.20
C LEU A 30 11.45 -1.98 26.09
N PHE A 31 11.59 -3.28 26.32
CA PHE A 31 11.18 -4.29 25.34
C PHE A 31 9.68 -4.18 25.04
N GLY A 32 8.83 -4.04 26.06
CA GLY A 32 7.40 -3.81 25.87
C GLY A 32 7.10 -2.61 24.97
N PHE A 33 7.76 -1.47 25.18
CA PHE A 33 7.61 -0.29 24.32
C PHE A 33 8.14 -0.53 22.90
N LEU A 34 9.31 -1.16 22.75
CA LEU A 34 9.87 -1.48 21.44
C LEU A 34 9.00 -2.43 20.61
N PHE A 35 8.19 -3.28 21.25
CA PHE A 35 7.19 -4.10 20.56
C PHE A 35 5.87 -3.36 20.31
N LEU A 36 5.42 -2.51 21.24
CA LEU A 36 4.20 -1.72 21.06
C LEU A 36 4.34 -0.67 19.94
N VAL A 37 5.54 -0.12 19.75
CA VAL A 37 5.80 0.92 18.75
C VAL A 37 5.54 0.43 17.31
N PRO A 38 6.11 -0.69 16.82
CA PRO A 38 5.77 -1.25 15.51
C PRO A 38 4.26 -1.49 15.33
N PHE A 39 3.58 -2.05 16.34
CA PHE A 39 2.13 -2.31 16.27
C PHE A 39 1.27 -1.05 16.18
N VAL A 40 1.70 0.05 16.80
CA VAL A 40 0.98 1.33 16.76
C VAL A 40 1.35 2.15 15.51
N ILE A 41 2.56 2.01 14.98
CA ILE A 41 3.05 2.77 13.81
C ILE A 41 2.62 2.14 12.47
N GLU A 42 2.56 0.81 12.37
CA GLU A 42 2.19 0.11 11.12
C GLU A 42 0.85 0.55 10.49
N PRO A 43 -0.26 0.77 11.23
CA PRO A 43 -1.49 1.26 10.61
C PRO A 43 -1.37 2.68 10.06
N ALA A 44 -0.51 3.54 10.62
CA ALA A 44 -0.34 4.92 10.19
C ALA A 44 0.61 5.05 8.99
N CYS A 45 1.76 4.34 8.99
CA CYS A 45 2.73 4.42 7.90
C CYS A 45 2.18 3.85 6.59
N THR A 46 1.42 2.75 6.62
CA THR A 46 0.86 2.15 5.39
C THR A 46 -0.10 3.06 4.63
N THR A 47 -0.74 4.01 5.32
CA THR A 47 -1.61 5.01 4.69
C THR A 47 -0.81 6.19 4.13
N ILE A 48 0.21 6.66 4.86
CA ILE A 48 1.06 7.78 4.42
C ILE A 48 1.96 7.40 3.23
N MET A 49 2.49 6.17 3.21
CA MET A 49 3.41 5.73 2.14
C MET A 49 2.73 5.46 0.79
N ARG A 50 1.40 5.56 0.73
CA ARG A 50 0.60 5.22 -0.46
C ARG A 50 0.14 6.43 -1.28
N GLU A 51 0.62 7.64 -0.96
CA GLU A 51 0.43 8.92 -1.68
C GLU A 51 -0.66 8.89 -2.77
N PHE A 52 -1.90 9.15 -2.35
CA PHE A 52 -3.04 9.27 -3.26
C PHE A 52 -3.15 10.70 -3.75
N ASP A 53 -3.42 10.86 -5.04
CA ASP A 53 -3.73 12.17 -5.61
C ASP A 53 -5.03 12.71 -5.00
N GLU A 54 -5.09 14.01 -4.69
CA GLU A 54 -6.31 14.66 -4.18
C GLU A 54 -7.36 14.83 -5.28
N VAL A 55 -6.95 14.80 -6.55
CA VAL A 55 -7.84 14.92 -7.71
C VAL A 55 -8.40 13.54 -8.07
N PRO A 56 -9.75 13.37 -8.10
CA PRO A 56 -10.33 12.08 -8.48
C PRO A 56 -10.13 11.80 -9.97
N ALA A 57 -9.66 10.60 -10.28
CA ALA A 57 -9.65 10.04 -11.63
C ALA A 57 -11.04 9.47 -12.00
N THR A 58 -11.28 9.28 -13.29
CA THR A 58 -12.45 8.55 -13.78
C THR A 58 -12.08 7.08 -13.95
N CYS A 59 -12.67 6.21 -13.15
CA CYS A 59 -12.50 4.76 -13.25
C CYS A 59 -13.67 4.11 -14.00
N GLU A 60 -13.38 3.02 -14.69
CA GLU A 60 -14.35 2.12 -15.28
C GLU A 60 -14.07 0.67 -14.87
N THR A 61 -15.11 -0.05 -14.47
CA THR A 61 -15.00 -1.48 -14.19
C THR A 61 -14.88 -2.26 -15.49
N ILE A 62 -13.73 -2.88 -15.73
CA ILE A 62 -13.48 -3.69 -16.94
C ILE A 62 -13.88 -5.15 -16.75
N GLN A 63 -13.68 -5.70 -15.55
CA GLN A 63 -13.87 -7.13 -15.29
C GLN A 63 -14.25 -7.37 -13.83
N VAL A 64 -15.11 -8.36 -13.63
CA VAL A 64 -15.54 -8.84 -12.32
C VAL A 64 -15.49 -10.36 -12.31
N GLU A 65 -14.66 -10.91 -11.44
CA GLU A 65 -14.54 -12.35 -11.26
C GLU A 65 -15.01 -12.75 -9.86
N ASN A 66 -15.80 -13.82 -9.78
CA ASN A 66 -16.20 -14.42 -8.52
C ASN A 66 -15.55 -15.80 -8.42
N LEU A 67 -14.59 -15.91 -7.50
CA LEU A 67 -13.82 -17.13 -7.29
C LEU A 67 -14.20 -17.74 -5.95
N ARG A 68 -14.07 -19.07 -5.87
CA ARG A 68 -14.30 -19.86 -4.66
C ARG A 68 -13.12 -20.77 -4.39
N GLY A 69 -12.84 -20.97 -3.11
CA GLY A 69 -11.72 -21.76 -2.59
C GLY A 69 -10.54 -20.89 -2.16
N ALA A 70 -9.87 -21.31 -1.08
CA ALA A 70 -8.76 -20.56 -0.49
C ALA A 70 -7.56 -20.39 -1.44
N SER A 71 -7.29 -21.39 -2.30
CA SER A 71 -6.17 -21.35 -3.25
C SER A 71 -6.39 -20.42 -4.45
N ASN A 72 -7.65 -20.18 -4.83
CA ASN A 72 -8.00 -19.35 -5.99
C ASN A 72 -8.17 -17.88 -5.60
N CYS A 73 -8.37 -17.60 -4.31
CA CYS A 73 -8.56 -16.27 -3.76
C CYS A 73 -7.25 -15.67 -3.25
N SER A 74 -6.37 -15.26 -4.16
CA SER A 74 -5.13 -14.54 -3.79
C SER A 74 -5.39 -13.13 -3.25
N TRP A 75 -6.46 -12.48 -3.73
CA TRP A 75 -6.94 -11.18 -3.24
C TRP A 75 -8.46 -11.06 -3.44
N THR A 76 -9.07 -10.07 -2.79
CA THR A 76 -10.49 -9.71 -2.94
C THR A 76 -10.62 -8.20 -2.89
N SER A 77 -11.51 -7.64 -3.72
CA SER A 77 -11.78 -6.20 -3.74
C SER A 77 -12.40 -5.71 -2.44
N CYS A 78 -13.25 -6.52 -1.80
CA CYS A 78 -13.87 -6.17 -0.52
C CYS A 78 -13.85 -7.36 0.44
N ARG A 79 -13.50 -7.10 1.70
CA ARG A 79 -13.50 -8.09 2.78
C ARG A 79 -14.14 -7.56 4.06
N GLU A 80 -15.21 -8.21 4.51
CA GLU A 80 -15.78 -7.98 5.84
C GLU A 80 -14.98 -8.76 6.89
N GLY A 81 -14.17 -8.05 7.66
CA GLY A 81 -13.28 -8.59 8.67
C GLY A 81 -11.85 -8.79 8.18
N CYS A 82 -10.92 -7.94 8.64
CA CYS A 82 -9.51 -7.98 8.23
C CYS A 82 -8.74 -9.21 8.75
N THR A 83 -9.29 -9.95 9.72
CA THR A 83 -8.71 -11.18 10.27
C THR A 83 -9.46 -12.45 9.86
N ARG A 84 -10.54 -12.34 9.09
CA ARG A 84 -11.43 -13.46 8.75
C ARG A 84 -10.98 -14.20 7.49
N GLU A 85 -10.85 -15.51 7.54
CA GLU A 85 -10.51 -16.33 6.37
C GLU A 85 -11.51 -16.15 5.21
N ILE A 86 -10.98 -16.11 3.97
CA ILE A 86 -11.75 -15.84 2.76
C ILE A 86 -11.82 -17.12 1.92
N TYR A 87 -13.04 -17.61 1.69
CA TYR A 87 -13.31 -18.78 0.86
C TYR A 87 -14.10 -18.44 -0.42
N GLU A 88 -14.66 -17.24 -0.49
CA GLU A 88 -15.34 -16.68 -1.65
C GLU A 88 -14.85 -15.24 -1.81
N CYS A 89 -14.32 -14.90 -2.98
CA CYS A 89 -13.76 -13.59 -3.27
C CYS A 89 -14.30 -13.04 -4.58
N THR A 90 -14.51 -11.72 -4.58
CA THR A 90 -14.89 -10.97 -5.77
C THR A 90 -13.73 -10.07 -6.13
N GLN A 91 -13.17 -10.26 -7.32
CA GLN A 91 -12.08 -9.47 -7.85
C GLN A 91 -12.65 -8.50 -8.88
N ILE A 92 -12.56 -7.20 -8.57
CA ILE A 92 -13.00 -6.11 -9.43
C ILE A 92 -11.75 -5.44 -9.98
N THR A 93 -11.66 -5.46 -11.30
CA THR A 93 -10.56 -4.84 -12.04
C THR A 93 -11.09 -3.60 -12.76
N VAL A 94 -10.35 -2.50 -12.68
CA VAL A 94 -10.73 -1.21 -13.24
C VAL A 94 -9.65 -0.65 -14.15
N SER A 95 -10.05 0.11 -15.16
CA SER A 95 -9.19 1.05 -15.88
C SER A 95 -9.48 2.46 -15.39
N TYR A 96 -8.48 3.35 -15.40
CA TYR A 96 -8.71 4.73 -15.02
C TYR A 96 -8.01 5.72 -15.93
N LYS A 97 -8.58 6.92 -15.99
CA LYS A 97 -8.01 8.09 -16.65
C LYS A 97 -8.04 9.29 -15.73
N VAL A 98 -6.94 10.00 -15.66
CA VAL A 98 -6.72 11.19 -14.84
C VAL A 98 -7.12 12.40 -15.66
N SER A 99 -8.07 13.18 -15.16
CA SER A 99 -8.41 14.46 -15.79
C SER A 99 -7.29 15.46 -15.48
N VAL A 100 -6.29 15.55 -16.35
CA VAL A 100 -5.24 16.57 -16.22
C VAL A 100 -5.87 17.94 -16.46
N ASN A 101 -5.94 18.77 -15.42
CA ASN A 101 -6.28 20.18 -15.59
C ASN A 101 -5.23 20.82 -16.49
N THR A 102 -5.66 21.21 -17.69
CA THR A 102 -4.85 21.77 -18.79
C THR A 102 -4.38 23.21 -18.48
N SER A 103 -3.77 23.44 -17.32
CA SER A 103 -2.94 24.63 -17.06
C SER A 103 -1.45 24.29 -16.93
N VAL A 104 -1.10 22.99 -16.99
CA VAL A 104 0.23 22.48 -16.65
C VAL A 104 0.85 21.61 -17.76
N GLN A 105 0.11 21.35 -18.84
CA GLN A 105 0.48 20.36 -19.86
C GLN A 105 1.51 20.86 -20.90
N SER A 106 1.75 22.17 -20.98
CA SER A 106 2.73 22.76 -21.93
C SER A 106 4.08 23.14 -21.30
N THR A 107 4.19 23.16 -19.97
CA THR A 107 5.43 23.51 -19.26
C THR A 107 6.06 22.31 -18.54
N ILE A 108 5.27 21.34 -18.08
CA ILE A 108 5.81 20.18 -17.35
C ILE A 108 6.46 19.15 -18.27
N THR A 109 5.99 18.92 -19.50
CA THR A 109 6.69 18.00 -20.42
C THR A 109 8.10 18.48 -20.78
N ALA A 110 8.29 19.79 -20.96
CA ALA A 110 9.62 20.35 -21.22
C ALA A 110 10.51 20.35 -19.97
N GLN A 111 9.96 20.60 -18.79
CA GLN A 111 10.71 20.58 -17.53
C GLN A 111 11.05 19.16 -17.05
N SER A 112 10.11 18.22 -17.15
CA SER A 112 10.31 16.82 -16.78
C SER A 112 11.28 16.13 -17.73
N LEU A 113 11.22 16.41 -19.04
CA LEU A 113 12.23 15.92 -19.98
C LEU A 113 13.61 16.52 -19.69
N ARG A 114 13.71 17.80 -19.30
CA ARG A 114 14.98 18.43 -18.89
C ARG A 114 15.52 17.83 -17.61
N LEU A 115 14.67 17.56 -16.61
CA LEU A 115 15.06 16.98 -15.34
C LEU A 115 15.44 15.51 -15.50
N TYR A 116 14.68 14.74 -16.29
CA TYR A 116 15.00 13.38 -16.69
C TYR A 116 16.31 13.32 -17.49
N ASN A 117 16.53 14.23 -18.45
CA ASN A 117 17.80 14.31 -19.19
C ASN A 117 18.97 14.74 -18.29
N ARG A 118 18.73 15.58 -17.29
CA ARG A 118 19.76 15.99 -16.31
C ARG A 118 20.09 14.86 -15.34
N PHE A 119 19.08 14.13 -14.86
CA PHE A 119 19.25 12.96 -14.01
C PHE A 119 19.92 11.81 -14.78
N ARG A 120 19.50 11.56 -16.02
CA ARG A 120 20.13 10.62 -16.93
C ARG A 120 21.60 10.93 -17.16
N ARG A 121 21.99 12.20 -17.43
CA ARG A 121 23.41 12.59 -17.53
C ARG A 121 24.19 12.46 -16.22
N ALA A 122 23.53 12.63 -15.08
CA ALA A 122 24.17 12.51 -13.77
C ALA A 122 24.39 11.04 -13.34
N VAL A 123 23.56 10.11 -13.84
CA VAL A 123 23.59 8.69 -13.47
C VAL A 123 24.34 7.84 -14.50
N LEU A 124 24.17 8.14 -15.79
CA LEU A 124 24.79 7.44 -16.90
C LEU A 124 25.73 8.44 -17.59
N GLY A 125 27.01 8.39 -17.21
CA GLY A 125 28.06 9.19 -17.81
C GLY A 125 28.06 9.08 -19.34
N GLU A 126 28.49 10.14 -19.99
CA GLU A 126 28.60 10.28 -21.44
C GLU A 126 29.62 9.26 -21.96
N ASP A 127 29.15 8.11 -22.46
CA ASP A 127 29.66 7.39 -23.63
C ASP A 127 28.75 6.17 -23.90
N ASP A 128 28.53 5.87 -25.19
CA ASP A 128 27.74 4.76 -25.76
C ASP A 128 26.21 4.89 -25.80
N VAL A 129 25.74 5.62 -26.81
CA VAL A 129 24.45 5.34 -27.45
C VAL A 129 24.58 4.01 -28.20
N LEU A 130 24.15 2.92 -27.59
CA LEU A 130 23.72 1.72 -28.31
C LEU A 130 22.23 1.51 -28.03
N LEU A 131 21.38 1.93 -28.97
CA LEU A 131 19.99 1.48 -29.02
C LEU A 131 20.04 -0.05 -29.14
N PRO A 132 19.45 -0.85 -28.22
CA PRO A 132 19.41 -2.28 -28.43
C PRO A 132 18.50 -2.54 -29.63
N SER A 133 19.11 -3.05 -30.69
CA SER A 133 18.43 -3.67 -31.81
C SER A 133 17.54 -4.78 -31.28
N PHE A 134 16.28 -4.69 -31.68
CA PHE A 134 15.24 -5.71 -31.59
C PHE A 134 15.80 -7.07 -32.04
N GLU A 135 15.91 -8.05 -31.15
CA GLU A 135 15.79 -9.49 -31.46
C GLU A 135 15.78 -10.34 -30.17
N ASP A 136 14.64 -11.01 -29.96
CA ASP A 136 14.35 -12.27 -29.25
C ASP A 136 14.99 -12.60 -27.89
N ASN A 137 14.20 -12.41 -26.81
CA ASN A 137 13.75 -13.48 -25.90
C ASN A 137 12.81 -12.91 -24.82
N PHE A 138 11.51 -13.04 -25.06
CA PHE A 138 10.44 -12.57 -24.18
C PHE A 138 10.08 -13.67 -23.18
N LEU A 139 10.43 -13.50 -21.91
CA LEU A 139 9.75 -14.19 -20.81
C LEU A 139 8.42 -13.45 -20.61
N GLU A 140 7.31 -14.17 -20.74
CA GLU A 140 5.93 -13.66 -20.90
C GLU A 140 5.54 -12.57 -19.87
N THR A 141 5.62 -11.32 -20.30
CA THR A 141 4.80 -10.23 -19.74
C THR A 141 3.43 -10.31 -20.42
N PRO A 142 2.29 -10.29 -19.70
CA PRO A 142 0.99 -10.35 -20.36
C PRO A 142 0.85 -9.21 -21.38
N ALA A 143 0.47 -9.60 -22.59
CA ALA A 143 0.43 -8.77 -23.78
C ALA A 143 -0.33 -7.46 -23.54
N ILE A 144 0.32 -6.33 -23.85
CA ILE A 144 -0.36 -5.05 -24.08
C ILE A 144 -1.01 -5.18 -25.46
N PRO A 145 -2.35 -5.15 -25.59
CA PRO A 145 -2.96 -5.11 -26.91
C PRO A 145 -2.67 -3.73 -27.52
N GLU A 146 -1.83 -3.72 -28.56
CA GLU A 146 -1.68 -2.58 -29.47
C GLU A 146 -3.00 -2.39 -30.23
N GLY A 147 -3.80 -1.41 -29.80
CA GLY A 147 -5.10 -1.16 -30.38
C GLY A 147 -5.74 0.13 -29.89
N ASN A 148 -5.37 1.22 -30.57
CA ASN A 148 -6.00 2.55 -30.59
C ASN A 148 -5.72 3.45 -29.36
N SER A 149 -5.26 4.68 -29.65
CA SER A 149 -4.95 5.79 -28.73
C SER A 149 -5.48 5.64 -27.30
N SER A 150 -4.56 5.51 -26.34
CA SER A 150 -4.78 5.34 -24.90
C SER A 150 -5.95 6.17 -24.34
N GLU A 151 -7.15 5.60 -24.37
CA GLU A 151 -8.34 6.16 -23.71
C GLU A 151 -8.18 6.16 -22.18
N TRP A 152 -7.31 5.26 -21.70
CA TRP A 152 -7.03 4.99 -20.30
C TRP A 152 -5.55 5.24 -20.01
N ASP A 153 -5.26 5.89 -18.88
CA ASP A 153 -3.89 6.10 -18.41
C ASP A 153 -3.33 4.82 -17.78
N PHE A 154 -4.21 3.98 -17.19
CA PHE A 154 -3.86 2.67 -16.67
C PHE A 154 -5.02 1.68 -16.86
N VAL A 155 -4.68 0.42 -17.16
CA VAL A 155 -5.63 -0.67 -17.37
C VAL A 155 -5.26 -1.82 -16.43
N GLY A 156 -6.25 -2.43 -15.78
CA GLY A 156 -6.01 -3.61 -14.97
C GLY A 156 -5.74 -3.35 -13.49
N ALA A 157 -6.16 -2.20 -12.95
CA ALA A 157 -5.93 -1.88 -11.54
C ALA A 157 -6.87 -2.65 -10.62
N LYS A 158 -6.35 -3.05 -9.45
CA LYS A 158 -7.11 -3.67 -8.38
C LYS A 158 -7.92 -2.60 -7.67
N PHE A 159 -9.22 -2.82 -7.58
CA PHE A 159 -10.16 -1.87 -6.99
C PHE A 159 -10.54 -2.25 -5.56
N PHE A 160 -10.42 -1.31 -4.63
CA PHE A 160 -10.69 -1.52 -3.20
C PHE A 160 -11.57 -0.41 -2.60
N PRO A 161 -12.33 -0.69 -1.52
CA PRO A 161 -13.02 0.33 -0.76
C PRO A 161 -12.08 1.22 0.07
N ASN A 162 -10.86 0.77 0.35
CA ASN A 162 -9.83 1.51 1.07
C ASN A 162 -8.45 0.88 0.83
N VAL A 163 -7.40 1.49 1.38
CA VAL A 163 -6.01 1.01 1.24
C VAL A 163 -5.77 -0.41 1.77
N LYS A 164 -6.62 -0.90 2.69
CA LYS A 164 -6.53 -2.26 3.26
C LYS A 164 -7.39 -3.28 2.52
N GLY A 165 -8.33 -2.86 1.68
CA GLY A 165 -9.33 -3.72 1.04
C GLY A 165 -10.32 -4.40 2.00
N CYS A 166 -10.29 -4.05 3.30
CA CYS A 166 -11.09 -4.70 4.33
C CYS A 166 -11.65 -3.70 5.34
N GLY A 167 -12.68 -4.13 6.08
CA GLY A 167 -13.37 -3.30 7.07
C GLY A 167 -14.46 -4.07 7.80
N TYR A 168 -15.14 -3.40 8.72
CA TYR A 168 -16.22 -3.97 9.53
C TYR A 168 -17.49 -3.12 9.38
N PRO A 169 -18.68 -3.73 9.40
CA PRO A 169 -19.94 -2.99 9.48
C PRO A 169 -19.99 -2.09 10.73
N PRO A 170 -20.60 -0.89 10.68
CA PRO A 170 -21.35 -0.33 9.56
C PRO A 170 -20.49 0.38 8.50
N TYR A 171 -19.20 0.59 8.75
CA TYR A 171 -18.31 1.39 7.89
C TYR A 171 -17.97 0.75 6.55
N LEU A 172 -18.02 -0.59 6.48
CA LEU A 172 -17.88 -1.33 5.23
C LEU A 172 -18.95 -2.41 5.15
N ASN A 173 -19.68 -2.43 4.02
CA ASN A 173 -20.61 -3.49 3.68
C ASN A 173 -20.32 -3.97 2.25
N CYS A 174 -19.79 -5.18 2.12
CA CYS A 174 -19.35 -5.71 0.83
C CYS A 174 -20.53 -6.04 -0.09
N SER A 175 -21.68 -6.39 0.47
CA SER A 175 -22.90 -6.62 -0.34
C SER A 175 -23.35 -5.35 -1.06
N ILE A 176 -23.28 -4.20 -0.39
CA ILE A 176 -23.61 -2.89 -0.98
C ILE A 176 -22.51 -2.46 -1.96
N PHE A 177 -21.24 -2.66 -1.58
CA PHE A 177 -20.10 -2.31 -2.40
C PHE A 177 -20.10 -3.05 -3.76
N HIS A 178 -20.27 -4.37 -3.75
CA HIS A 178 -20.33 -5.16 -4.98
C HIS A 178 -21.54 -4.76 -5.85
N LYS A 179 -22.72 -4.52 -5.26
CA LYS A 179 -23.88 -4.02 -6.02
C LYS A 179 -23.62 -2.67 -6.70
N LYS A 180 -22.78 -1.82 -6.10
CA LYS A 180 -22.50 -0.48 -6.62
C LYS A 180 -21.41 -0.49 -7.70
N TYR A 181 -20.33 -1.27 -7.53
CA TYR A 181 -19.13 -1.17 -8.36
C TYR A 181 -18.81 -2.41 -9.20
N ALA A 182 -19.39 -3.58 -8.89
CA ALA A 182 -19.17 -4.82 -9.65
C ALA A 182 -20.04 -4.91 -10.92
N VAL A 183 -20.31 -3.77 -11.56
CA VAL A 183 -21.04 -3.68 -12.83
C VAL A 183 -20.03 -3.27 -13.90
N VAL A 184 -19.79 -4.17 -14.87
CA VAL A 184 -18.85 -3.93 -15.98
C VAL A 184 -19.33 -2.75 -16.85
N GLY A 185 -18.40 -1.91 -17.29
CA GLY A 185 -18.67 -0.69 -18.08
C GLY A 185 -19.17 0.51 -17.28
N LYS A 186 -19.29 0.40 -15.95
CA LYS A 186 -19.75 1.50 -15.11
C LYS A 186 -18.61 2.44 -14.77
N GLN A 187 -18.80 3.74 -15.02
CA GLN A 187 -17.84 4.79 -14.66
C GLN A 187 -18.16 5.46 -13.32
N TYR A 188 -17.12 5.78 -12.55
CA TYR A 188 -17.23 6.46 -11.25
C TYR A 188 -15.93 7.18 -10.87
N PRO A 189 -16.00 8.22 -10.01
CA PRO A 189 -14.80 8.86 -9.48
C PRO A 189 -14.05 7.93 -8.53
N CYS A 190 -12.74 7.89 -8.66
CA CYS A 190 -11.84 7.04 -7.89
C CYS A 190 -10.51 7.75 -7.63
N TYR A 191 -9.72 7.21 -6.71
CA TYR A 191 -8.40 7.73 -6.37
C TYR A 191 -7.36 6.66 -6.62
N TYR A 192 -6.28 7.03 -7.29
CA TYR A 192 -5.17 6.14 -7.61
C TYR A 192 -3.95 6.53 -6.77
N SER A 193 -3.08 5.57 -6.49
CA SER A 193 -1.81 5.84 -5.82
C SER A 193 -0.76 6.26 -6.85
N THR A 194 -0.05 7.34 -6.58
CA THR A 194 1.08 7.79 -7.41
C THR A 194 2.30 6.88 -7.29
N VAL A 195 2.38 6.11 -6.20
CA VAL A 195 3.46 5.15 -5.91
C VAL A 195 3.14 3.76 -6.48
N GLU A 196 1.90 3.30 -6.37
CA GLU A 196 1.45 2.01 -6.94
C GLU A 196 0.22 2.21 -7.84
N PRO A 197 0.41 2.42 -9.16
CA PRO A 197 -0.70 2.73 -10.08
C PRO A 197 -1.67 1.56 -10.27
N ALA A 198 -1.29 0.34 -9.88
CA ALA A 198 -2.15 -0.84 -9.90
C ALA A 198 -3.15 -0.89 -8.73
N LEU A 199 -3.10 0.05 -7.78
CA LEU A 199 -4.04 0.13 -6.66
C LEU A 199 -4.92 1.38 -6.79
N VAL A 200 -6.23 1.15 -6.77
CA VAL A 200 -7.25 2.20 -6.84
C VAL A 200 -8.23 2.03 -5.69
N ILE A 201 -8.61 3.16 -5.09
CA ILE A 201 -9.57 3.21 -4.00
C ILE A 201 -10.77 4.10 -4.36
N VAL A 202 -11.88 3.88 -3.67
CA VAL A 202 -13.04 4.77 -3.69
C VAL A 202 -13.37 5.20 -2.27
N PRO A 203 -13.73 6.47 -2.00
CA PRO A 203 -14.19 6.87 -0.69
C PRO A 203 -15.51 6.17 -0.38
N ILE A 204 -15.53 5.49 0.76
CA ILE A 204 -16.75 4.96 1.39
C ILE A 204 -17.32 6.08 2.25
N GLY A 205 -18.44 6.65 1.81
CA GLY A 205 -19.24 7.65 2.51
C GLY A 205 -20.66 7.15 2.71
#